data_AF-A0A401RA36-F1
#
_entry.id   AF-A0A401RA36-F1
#
_cell.length_a   1.000
_cell.length_b   1.000
_cell.length_c   1.000
_cell.angle_alpha   90.00
_cell.angle_beta   90.00
_cell.angle_gamma   90.00
#
_symmetry.space_group_name_H-M   'P 1'
#
loop_
_entity.id
_entity.type
_entity.pdbx_description
1 polymer ?
#
loop_
_entity_poly.entity_id
_entity_poly.type
_entity_poly.pdbx_seq_one_letter_code
_entity_poly.pdbx_strand_id
1 'polypeptide(L)'
;MTSAEALDAVLDDLRTYRVDPGAGGQFTALRQVDLLGHLALRFTGDGYHTHTGDIESDNPIQDALTAHQTAATIGRAFAHYTQALPALTQASDPTNHTALKGQLAALNHHSALRQHLHAAQSTLEEARHVLTGVTPLPTNSPSSTVAKPPADPNPPHRPGR
;
A
#
# COMPACT_ATOMS: atom_id res chain seq x y z
N MET A 1 -21.44 12.30 5.81
CA MET A 1 -20.18 11.55 5.92
C MET A 1 -19.17 12.16 4.97
N THR A 2 -18.12 12.77 5.49
CA THR A 2 -17.03 13.36 4.70
C THR A 2 -16.15 12.27 4.07
N SER A 3 -15.31 12.63 3.10
CA SER A 3 -14.38 11.67 2.47
C SER A 3 -13.32 11.16 3.46
N ALA A 4 -12.89 12.01 4.42
CA ALA A 4 -11.99 11.61 5.50
C ALA A 4 -12.66 10.61 6.47
N GLU A 5 -13.90 10.87 6.89
CA GLU A 5 -14.66 9.93 7.72
C GLU A 5 -14.87 8.58 7.01
N ALA A 6 -15.12 8.59 5.71
CA ALA A 6 -15.29 7.37 4.92
C ALA A 6 -14.01 6.54 4.88
N LEU A 7 -12.85 7.17 4.63
CA LEU A 7 -11.56 6.49 4.63
C LEU A 7 -11.19 5.96 6.02
N ASP A 8 -11.41 6.75 7.07
CA ASP A 8 -11.13 6.35 8.45
C ASP A 8 -12.02 5.18 8.90
N ALA A 9 -13.30 5.17 8.52
CA ALA A 9 -14.20 4.06 8.77
C ALA A 9 -13.76 2.76 8.07
N VAL A 10 -13.31 2.87 6.81
CA VAL A 10 -12.77 1.72 6.08
C VAL A 10 -11.47 1.21 6.72
N LEU A 11 -10.56 2.11 7.11
CA LEU A 11 -9.34 1.76 7.85
C LEU A 11 -9.63 1.03 9.16
N ASP A 12 -10.62 1.49 9.93
CA ASP A 12 -11.04 0.84 11.16
C ASP A 12 -11.64 -0.56 10.92
N ASP A 13 -12.48 -0.69 9.89
CA ASP A 13 -13.05 -1.98 9.47
C ASP A 13 -11.97 -2.99 9.06
N LEU A 14 -10.98 -2.55 8.26
CA LEU A 14 -9.83 -3.36 7.84
C LEU A 14 -8.98 -3.83 9.03
N ARG A 15 -8.83 -2.99 10.06
CA ARG A 15 -8.10 -3.34 11.29
C ARG A 15 -8.88 -4.33 12.15
N THR A 16 -10.20 -4.19 12.19
CA THR A 16 -11.12 -5.07 12.93
C THR A 16 -11.19 -6.46 12.30
N TYR A 17 -11.31 -6.54 10.98
CA TYR A 17 -11.45 -7.79 10.24
C TYR A 17 -10.18 -8.15 9.47
N ARG A 18 -9.17 -8.67 10.16
CA ARG A 18 -7.90 -9.02 9.51
C ARG A 18 -8.05 -10.27 8.63
N VAL A 19 -7.38 -10.26 7.48
CA VAL A 19 -7.23 -11.44 6.61
C VAL A 19 -6.25 -12.41 7.25
N ASP A 20 -6.70 -13.64 7.40
CA ASP A 20 -5.93 -14.76 7.94
C ASP A 20 -6.11 -15.98 7.01
N PRO A 21 -5.12 -16.87 6.84
CA PRO A 21 -5.25 -18.08 6.01
C PRO A 21 -6.29 -19.11 6.47
N GLY A 22 -6.98 -18.92 7.60
CA GLY A 22 -8.04 -19.80 8.09
C GLY A 22 -9.37 -19.75 7.31
N ALA A 23 -10.38 -20.45 7.84
CA ALA A 23 -11.66 -20.75 7.18
C ALA A 23 -12.53 -19.54 6.77
N GLY A 24 -12.18 -18.32 7.18
CA GLY A 24 -12.85 -17.08 6.78
C GLY A 24 -12.00 -16.12 5.95
N GLY A 25 -10.71 -16.42 5.77
CA GLY A 25 -9.74 -15.50 5.17
C GLY A 25 -10.13 -14.99 3.80
N GLN A 26 -10.51 -15.91 2.93
CA GLN A 26 -10.84 -15.61 1.54
C GLN A 26 -12.08 -14.73 1.42
N PHE A 27 -13.10 -14.98 2.24
CA PHE A 27 -14.27 -14.11 2.31
C PHE A 27 -13.90 -12.71 2.80
N THR A 28 -13.11 -12.61 3.88
CA THR A 28 -12.65 -11.32 4.41
C THR A 28 -11.84 -10.54 3.36
N ALA A 29 -10.94 -11.21 2.65
CA ALA A 29 -10.13 -10.57 1.61
C ALA A 29 -10.99 -10.06 0.45
N LEU A 30 -11.96 -10.85 -0.02
CA LEU A 30 -12.88 -10.42 -1.10
C LEU A 30 -13.78 -9.25 -0.66
N ARG A 31 -14.29 -9.27 0.58
CA ARG A 31 -15.03 -8.14 1.15
C ARG A 31 -14.18 -6.87 1.19
N GLN A 32 -12.90 -6.98 1.55
CA GLN A 32 -11.99 -5.83 1.56
C GLN A 32 -11.69 -5.31 0.16
N VAL A 33 -11.51 -6.20 -0.82
CA VAL A 33 -11.39 -5.83 -2.24
C VAL A 33 -12.61 -5.04 -2.70
N ASP A 34 -13.82 -5.52 -2.39
CA ASP A 34 -15.07 -4.84 -2.74
C ASP A 34 -15.20 -3.47 -2.06
N LEU A 35 -14.92 -3.40 -0.76
CA LEU A 35 -14.95 -2.15 0.01
C LEU A 35 -13.98 -1.10 -0.53
N LEU A 36 -12.75 -1.50 -0.85
CA LEU A 36 -11.75 -0.61 -1.42
C LEU A 36 -12.11 -0.16 -2.84
N GLY A 37 -12.73 -1.03 -3.64
CA GLY A 37 -13.25 -0.68 -4.96
C GLY A 37 -14.32 0.41 -4.87
N HIS A 38 -15.30 0.23 -3.97
CA HIS A 38 -16.33 1.24 -3.72
C HIS A 38 -15.75 2.56 -3.22
N LEU A 39 -14.75 2.50 -2.33
CA LEU A 39 -14.11 3.70 -1.81
C LEU A 39 -13.36 4.46 -2.92
N ALA A 40 -12.59 3.77 -3.76
CA ALA A 40 -11.88 4.40 -4.88
C ALA A 40 -12.84 5.06 -5.87
N LEU A 41 -13.96 4.41 -6.19
CA LEU A 41 -15.01 4.96 -7.05
C LEU A 41 -15.63 6.21 -6.43
N ARG A 42 -15.91 6.19 -5.13
CA ARG A 42 -16.43 7.35 -4.41
C ARG A 42 -15.48 8.54 -4.52
N PHE A 43 -14.19 8.37 -4.22
CA PHE A 43 -13.22 9.48 -4.32
C PHE A 43 -13.05 9.99 -5.76
N THR A 44 -13.17 9.10 -6.75
CA THR A 44 -13.17 9.50 -8.16
C THR A 44 -14.39 10.37 -8.50
N GLY A 45 -15.56 10.00 -7.99
CA GLY A 45 -16.80 10.77 -8.13
C GLY A 45 -16.74 12.11 -7.39
N ASP A 46 -16.29 12.12 -6.13
CA ASP A 46 -16.10 13.33 -5.32
C ASP A 46 -15.18 14.32 -6.06
N GLY A 47 -14.07 13.84 -6.63
CA GLY A 47 -13.15 14.66 -7.42
C GLY A 47 -13.79 15.24 -8.68
N TYR A 48 -14.55 14.42 -9.42
CA TYR A 48 -15.27 14.87 -10.61
C TYR A 48 -16.29 15.96 -10.28
N HIS A 49 -17.16 15.73 -9.28
CA HIS A 49 -18.22 16.66 -8.90
C HIS A 49 -17.69 17.95 -8.27
N THR A 50 -16.55 17.89 -7.57
CA THR A 50 -15.87 19.09 -7.08
C THR A 50 -15.27 19.89 -8.23
N HIS A 51 -14.72 19.23 -9.25
CA HIS A 51 -14.17 19.89 -10.43
C HIS A 51 -15.24 20.54 -11.31
N THR A 52 -16.43 19.94 -11.44
CA THR A 52 -17.56 20.49 -12.20
C THR A 52 -18.34 21.57 -11.45
N GLY A 53 -18.08 21.76 -10.15
CA GLY A 53 -18.74 22.74 -9.30
C GLY A 53 -20.08 22.27 -8.72
N ASP A 54 -20.36 20.96 -8.76
CA ASP A 54 -21.55 20.37 -8.12
C ASP A 54 -21.39 20.30 -6.59
N ILE A 55 -20.14 20.30 -6.10
CA ILE A 55 -19.79 20.34 -4.68
C ILE A 55 -19.15 21.70 -4.37
N GLU A 56 -19.70 22.38 -3.36
CA GLU A 56 -19.17 23.66 -2.89
C GLU A 56 -17.79 23.47 -2.25
N SER A 57 -16.80 24.21 -2.75
CA SER A 57 -15.41 24.16 -2.28
C SER A 57 -14.77 25.55 -2.45
N ASP A 58 -13.96 25.94 -1.46
CA ASP A 58 -13.15 27.15 -1.50
C ASP A 58 -12.00 27.04 -2.53
N ASN A 59 -11.54 25.81 -2.82
CA ASN A 59 -10.47 25.53 -3.77
C ASN A 59 -10.74 24.25 -4.58
N PRO A 60 -11.70 24.30 -5.52
CA PRO A 60 -12.23 23.11 -6.18
C PRO A 60 -11.20 22.36 -7.02
N ILE A 61 -10.20 23.05 -7.58
CA ILE A 61 -9.13 22.43 -8.36
C ILE A 61 -8.24 21.56 -7.45
N GLN A 62 -7.83 22.12 -6.30
CA GLN A 62 -6.95 21.41 -5.38
C GLN A 62 -7.67 20.26 -4.67
N ASP A 63 -8.93 20.45 -4.30
CA ASP A 63 -9.74 19.43 -3.66
C ASP A 63 -10.03 18.26 -4.62
N ALA A 64 -10.35 18.56 -5.88
CA ALA A 64 -10.51 17.53 -6.91
C ALA A 64 -9.21 16.75 -7.15
N LEU A 65 -8.06 17.44 -7.24
CA LEU A 65 -6.76 16.80 -7.38
C LEU A 65 -6.46 15.87 -6.20
N THR A 66 -6.70 16.34 -4.98
CA THR A 66 -6.51 15.56 -3.75
C THR A 66 -7.39 14.31 -3.74
N ALA A 67 -8.66 14.45 -4.17
CA ALA A 67 -9.58 13.33 -4.27
C ALA A 67 -9.11 12.29 -5.30
N HIS A 68 -8.68 12.71 -6.49
CA HIS A 68 -8.15 11.81 -7.51
C HIS A 68 -6.85 11.11 -7.10
N GLN A 69 -5.93 11.83 -6.44
CA GLN A 69 -4.71 11.24 -5.89
C GLN A 69 -5.04 10.22 -4.80
N THR A 70 -5.97 10.54 -3.90
CA THR A 70 -6.44 9.61 -2.86
C THR A 70 -7.06 8.36 -3.49
N ALA A 71 -7.91 8.52 -4.52
CA ALA A 71 -8.49 7.40 -5.26
C ALA A 71 -7.42 6.50 -5.91
N ALA A 72 -6.39 7.09 -6.53
CA ALA A 72 -5.29 6.34 -7.12
C ALA A 72 -4.51 5.53 -6.08
N THR A 73 -4.25 6.12 -4.90
CA THR A 73 -3.57 5.44 -3.79
C THR A 73 -4.44 4.32 -3.22
N ILE A 74 -5.74 4.51 -3.06
CA ILE A 74 -6.67 3.44 -2.69
C ILE A 74 -6.66 2.31 -3.74
N GLY A 75 -6.63 2.65 -5.03
CA GLY A 75 -6.51 1.69 -6.13
C GLY A 75 -5.23 0.83 -6.05
N ARG A 76 -4.11 1.40 -5.60
CA ARG A 76 -2.89 0.62 -5.31
C ARG A 76 -3.08 -0.35 -4.14
N ALA A 77 -3.74 0.07 -3.05
CA ALA A 77 -4.04 -0.82 -1.93
C ALA A 77 -4.97 -1.97 -2.35
N PHE A 78 -6.00 -1.67 -3.14
CA PHE A 78 -6.87 -2.65 -3.78
C PHE A 78 -6.07 -3.68 -4.60
N ALA A 79 -5.08 -3.23 -5.38
CA ALA A 79 -4.23 -4.11 -6.17
C ALA A 79 -3.43 -5.06 -5.28
N HIS A 80 -2.88 -4.59 -4.15
CA HIS A 80 -2.18 -5.44 -3.20
C HIS A 80 -3.09 -6.50 -2.57
N TYR A 81 -4.32 -6.15 -2.19
CA TYR A 81 -5.31 -7.12 -1.72
C TYR A 81 -5.63 -8.18 -2.77
N THR A 82 -5.80 -7.76 -4.03
CA THR A 82 -6.05 -8.68 -5.15
C THR A 82 -4.86 -9.62 -5.39
N GLN A 83 -3.64 -9.09 -5.33
CA GLN A 83 -2.39 -9.86 -5.44
C GLN A 83 -2.17 -10.82 -4.27
N ALA A 84 -2.77 -10.58 -3.12
CA ALA A 84 -2.72 -11.48 -1.97
C ALA A 84 -3.58 -12.74 -2.14
N LEU A 85 -4.64 -12.70 -2.97
CA LEU A 85 -5.63 -13.78 -3.10
C LEU A 85 -5.04 -15.14 -3.53
N PRO A 86 -4.08 -15.23 -4.48
CA PRO A 86 -3.46 -16.52 -4.81
C PRO A 86 -2.67 -17.10 -3.64
N ALA A 87 -1.90 -16.26 -2.94
CA ALA A 87 -1.12 -16.68 -1.78
C ALA A 87 -2.04 -17.13 -0.63
N LEU A 88 -3.15 -16.43 -0.42
CA LEU A 88 -4.17 -16.81 0.54
C LEU A 88 -4.78 -18.18 0.21
N THR A 89 -5.17 -18.40 -1.05
CA THR A 89 -5.75 -19.67 -1.51
C THR A 89 -4.82 -20.85 -1.26
N GLN A 90 -3.53 -20.67 -1.55
CA GLN A 90 -2.51 -21.71 -1.33
C GLN A 90 -2.18 -21.91 0.16
N ALA A 91 -2.17 -20.84 0.95
CA ALA A 91 -1.95 -20.92 2.39
C ALA A 91 -3.11 -21.61 3.14
N SER A 92 -4.34 -21.46 2.64
CA SER A 92 -5.54 -22.12 3.18
C SER A 92 -5.69 -23.59 2.78
N ASP A 93 -4.86 -24.11 1.86
CA ASP A 93 -5.00 -25.48 1.37
C ASP A 93 -4.54 -26.51 2.42
N PRO A 94 -5.42 -27.40 2.90
CA PRO A 94 -5.07 -28.40 3.92
C PRO A 94 -4.04 -29.42 3.41
N THR A 95 -3.93 -29.65 2.10
CA THR A 95 -2.96 -30.60 1.54
C THR A 95 -1.51 -30.15 1.77
N ASN A 96 -1.28 -28.84 1.80
CA ASN A 96 0.02 -28.24 2.09
C ASN A 96 0.50 -28.48 3.54
N HIS A 97 -0.37 -28.98 4.43
CA HIS A 97 -0.03 -29.19 5.84
C HIS A 97 0.48 -30.61 6.13
N THR A 98 0.35 -31.54 5.18
CA THR A 98 0.55 -32.98 5.40
C THR A 98 1.94 -33.52 5.09
N ALA A 99 2.68 -32.86 4.18
CA ALA A 99 4.02 -33.28 3.75
C ALA A 99 5.03 -32.15 3.93
N LEU A 100 6.29 -32.46 4.27
CA LEU A 100 7.35 -31.46 4.51
C LEU A 100 7.51 -30.48 3.34
N LYS A 101 7.44 -30.98 2.09
CA LYS A 101 7.51 -30.14 0.88
C LYS A 101 6.32 -29.18 0.79
N GLY A 102 5.13 -29.64 1.16
CA GLY A 102 3.92 -28.81 1.25
C GLY A 102 4.04 -27.74 2.34
N GLN A 103 4.60 -28.10 3.50
CA GLN A 103 4.78 -27.15 4.61
C GLN A 103 5.78 -26.03 4.25
N LEU A 104 6.86 -26.36 3.52
CA LEU A 104 7.79 -25.36 3.01
C LEU A 104 7.14 -24.44 1.97
N ALA A 105 6.32 -25.00 1.07
CA ALA A 105 5.56 -24.20 0.10
C ALA A 105 4.56 -23.27 0.83
N ALA A 106 3.88 -23.77 1.86
CA ALA A 106 2.97 -22.98 2.69
C ALA A 106 3.68 -21.77 3.30
N LEU A 107 4.92 -21.91 3.80
CA LEU A 107 5.68 -20.77 4.34
C LEU A 107 5.89 -19.65 3.32
N ASN A 108 6.20 -19.99 2.06
CA ASN A 108 6.34 -19.00 1.00
C ASN A 108 5.02 -18.28 0.72
N HIS A 109 3.91 -19.01 0.71
CA HIS A 109 2.57 -18.43 0.53
C HIS A 109 2.18 -17.51 1.70
N HIS A 110 2.46 -17.91 2.95
CA HIS A 110 2.25 -17.05 4.12
C HIS A 110 3.09 -15.78 4.08
N SER A 111 4.35 -15.88 3.62
CA SER A 111 5.23 -14.71 3.47
C SER A 111 4.70 -13.75 2.41
N ALA A 112 4.34 -14.25 1.23
CA ALA A 112 3.76 -13.45 0.16
C ALA A 112 2.45 -12.78 0.58
N LEU A 113 1.56 -13.53 1.27
CA LEU A 113 0.33 -13.00 1.84
C LEU A 113 0.61 -11.82 2.79
N ARG A 114 1.51 -12.01 3.76
CA ARG A 114 1.88 -10.93 4.71
C ARG A 114 2.48 -9.72 4.01
N GLN A 115 3.32 -9.93 3.01
CA GLN A 115 3.94 -8.83 2.26
C GLN A 115 2.89 -7.98 1.55
N HIS A 116 1.94 -8.61 0.85
CA HIS A 116 0.88 -7.89 0.15
C HIS A 116 -0.07 -7.18 1.13
N LEU A 117 -0.49 -7.82 2.22
CA LEU A 117 -1.36 -7.20 3.22
C LEU A 117 -0.68 -6.00 3.91
N HIS A 118 0.61 -6.13 4.23
CA HIS A 118 1.39 -5.03 4.79
C HIS A 118 1.51 -3.86 3.79
N ALA A 119 1.81 -4.14 2.51
CA ALA A 119 1.88 -3.12 1.48
C ALA A 119 0.54 -2.42 1.26
N ALA A 120 -0.57 -3.15 1.31
CA ALA A 120 -1.91 -2.60 1.24
C ALA A 120 -2.18 -1.63 2.40
N GLN A 121 -1.90 -2.05 3.64
CA GLN A 121 -2.08 -1.21 4.83
C GLN A 121 -1.22 0.06 4.77
N SER A 122 0.07 -0.07 4.43
CA SER A 122 0.96 1.09 4.27
C SER A 122 0.46 2.06 3.21
N THR A 123 -0.12 1.54 2.12
CA THR A 123 -0.67 2.36 1.04
C THR A 123 -1.97 3.06 1.47
N LEU A 124 -2.81 2.45 2.31
CA LEU A 124 -4.01 3.12 2.83
C LEU A 124 -3.68 4.22 3.84
N GLU A 125 -2.65 4.03 4.65
CA GLU A 125 -2.12 5.12 5.47
C GLU A 125 -1.60 6.25 4.56
N GLU A 126 -0.87 5.95 3.49
CA GLU A 126 -0.46 6.95 2.48
C GLU A 126 -1.66 7.70 1.90
N ALA A 127 -2.76 7.01 1.57
CA ALA A 127 -3.99 7.65 1.09
C ALA A 127 -4.57 8.64 2.12
N ARG A 128 -4.52 8.28 3.42
CA ARG A 128 -4.96 9.16 4.51
C ARG A 128 -4.09 10.40 4.63
N HIS A 129 -2.77 10.25 4.48
CA HIS A 129 -1.82 11.37 4.48
C HIS A 129 -2.04 12.32 3.30
N VAL A 130 -2.25 11.78 2.10
CA VAL A 130 -2.61 12.58 0.91
C VAL A 130 -3.88 13.40 1.17
N LEU A 131 -4.91 12.76 1.71
CA LEU A 131 -6.20 13.41 1.96
C LEU A 131 -6.14 14.50 3.04
N THR A 132 -5.32 14.30 4.08
CA THR A 132 -5.21 15.24 5.21
C THR A 132 -4.13 16.30 5.03
N GLY A 133 -3.32 16.20 3.96
CA GLY A 133 -2.17 17.08 3.73
C GLY A 133 -1.05 16.92 4.76
N VAL A 134 -1.13 15.91 5.64
CA VAL A 134 -0.08 15.60 6.62
C VAL A 134 0.91 14.68 5.93
N THR A 135 2.05 15.19 5.45
CA THR A 135 3.14 14.34 4.98
C THR A 135 3.80 13.66 6.19
N PRO A 136 3.89 12.32 6.27
CA PRO A 136 4.67 11.68 7.32
C PRO A 136 6.13 12.11 7.15
N LEU A 137 6.73 12.62 8.23
CA LEU A 137 8.16 12.94 8.26
C LEU A 137 8.93 11.70 7.80
N PRO A 138 9.82 11.78 6.79
CA PRO A 138 10.52 10.61 6.31
C PRO A 138 11.25 9.95 7.48
N THR A 139 10.85 8.71 7.80
CA THR A 139 11.59 7.88 8.73
C THR A 139 12.96 7.66 8.10
N ASN A 140 13.99 8.28 8.68
CA ASN A 140 15.38 8.11 8.27
C ASN A 140 15.72 6.62 8.19
N SER A 141 15.61 6.04 6.99
CA SER A 141 16.48 4.93 6.62
C SER A 141 17.90 5.50 6.64
N PRO A 142 18.87 4.88 7.32
CA PRO A 142 20.24 5.33 7.19
C PRO A 142 20.61 5.25 5.71
N SER A 143 20.88 6.41 5.11
CA SER A 143 21.57 6.44 3.82
C SER A 143 22.82 5.62 3.97
N SER A 144 22.85 4.45 3.34
CA SER A 144 24.11 3.85 2.92
C SER A 144 24.72 4.79 1.88
N THR A 145 25.37 5.86 2.35
CA THR A 145 26.43 6.50 1.59
C THR A 145 27.49 5.45 1.39
N VAL A 146 27.47 4.80 0.23
CA VAL A 146 28.63 4.08 -0.30
C VAL A 146 29.77 5.07 -0.27
N ALA A 147 30.71 4.87 0.65
CA ALA A 147 31.91 5.67 0.73
C ALA A 147 32.65 5.54 -0.60
N LYS A 148 32.90 6.69 -1.25
CA LYS A 148 33.78 6.79 -2.41
C LYS A 148 35.14 6.19 -2.01
N PRO A 149 35.74 5.28 -2.81
CA PRO A 149 37.08 4.78 -2.53
C PRO A 149 38.07 5.95 -2.49
N PRO A 150 39.04 5.97 -1.57
CA PRO A 150 40.08 7.00 -1.56
C PRO A 150 40.87 6.95 -2.88
N ALA A 151 41.14 8.13 -3.43
CA ALA A 151 41.92 8.28 -4.65
C ALA A 151 43.37 7.81 -4.44
N ASP A 152 43.92 7.11 -5.43
CA ASP A 152 45.32 6.68 -5.44
C ASP A 152 46.27 7.89 -5.32
N PRO A 153 47.36 7.77 -4.52
CA PRO A 153 48.37 8.82 -4.43
C PRO A 153 49.14 8.95 -5.75
N ASN A 154 49.18 10.18 -6.28
CA ASN A 154 49.93 10.56 -7.47
C ASN A 154 51.40 10.10 -7.42
N PRO A 155 51.98 9.62 -8.54
CA PRO A 155 53.38 9.22 -8.59
C PRO A 155 54.31 10.45 -8.45
N PRO A 156 55.47 10.32 -7.79
CA PRO A 156 56.40 11.42 -7.60
C PRO A 156 57.07 11.84 -8.92
N HIS A 157 57.07 13.15 -9.15
CA HIS A 157 57.79 13.82 -10.23
C HIS A 157 59.27 13.41 -10.26
N ARG A 158 59.72 12.89 -11.41
CA ARG A 158 61.15 12.70 -11.71
C ARG A 158 61.67 13.95 -12.44
N PRO A 159 62.63 14.72 -11.89
CA PRO A 159 63.26 15.80 -12.63
C PRO A 159 64.20 15.21 -13.70
N GLY A 160 64.05 15.68 -14.93
CA GLY A 160 64.87 15.32 -16.07
C GLY A 160 66.31 15.81 -15.94
N ARG A 161 67.22 15.06 -16.56
CA ARG A 161 68.56 15.47 -16.94
C ARG A 161 68.82 14.96 -18.34
#